data_AF-A0A7W4DZ41-F1
#
_entry.id   AF-A0A7W4DZ41-F1
#
_cell.length_a   1.000
_cell.length_b   1.000
_cell.length_c   1.000
_cell.angle_alpha   90.00
_cell.angle_beta   90.00
_cell.angle_gamma   90.00
#
_symmetry.space_group_name_H-M   'P 1'
#
loop_
_entity.id
_entity.type
_entity.pdbx_description
1 polymer ?
#
loop_
_entity_poly.entity_id
_entity_poly.type
_entity_poly.pdbx_seq_one_letter_code
_entity_poly.pdbx_strand_id
1 'polypeptide(L)'
;LADSPEEIRRKVMRAVSDSGPTAPGQPKSEPVENLFALMRAVSAEETVTFFEEEYSKCSIRYGDMKKQLAEDIVALTAPIRERIEENLANPERLSRIAALGAEKARRRAKETLQLAKDAIGIRSL
;
A
#
# COMPACT_ATOMS: atom_id res chain seq x y z
N LEU A 1 -0.25 -6.35 -1.20
CA LEU A 1 1.03 -6.30 -1.95
C LEU A 1 1.30 -7.59 -2.73
N ALA A 2 0.96 -8.77 -2.20
CA ALA A 2 1.12 -10.05 -2.90
C ALA A 2 -0.15 -10.58 -3.58
N ASP A 3 -1.28 -9.87 -3.44
CA ASP A 3 -2.55 -10.21 -4.08
C ASP A 3 -2.38 -10.33 -5.61
N SER A 4 -3.08 -11.28 -6.21
CA SER A 4 -3.08 -11.42 -7.67
C SER A 4 -3.82 -10.25 -8.35
N PRO A 5 -3.60 -10.01 -9.65
CA PRO A 5 -4.34 -8.98 -10.38
C PRO A 5 -5.86 -9.15 -10.30
N GLU A 6 -6.33 -10.40 -10.33
CA GLU A 6 -7.76 -10.73 -10.23
C GLU A 6 -8.32 -10.42 -8.85
N GLU A 7 -7.56 -10.69 -7.79
CA GLU A 7 -7.96 -10.38 -6.42
C GLU A 7 -8.03 -8.86 -6.19
N ILE A 8 -7.06 -8.11 -6.72
CA ILE A 8 -7.07 -6.64 -6.68
C ILE A 8 -8.31 -6.10 -7.38
N ARG A 9 -8.54 -6.50 -8.64
CA ARG A 9 -9.74 -6.08 -9.40
C ARG A 9 -11.03 -6.39 -8.64
N ARG A 10 -11.16 -7.61 -8.13
CA ARG A 10 -12.35 -8.03 -7.37
C ARG A 10 -12.55 -7.20 -6.11
N LYS A 11 -11.49 -6.90 -5.36
CA LYS A 11 -11.56 -6.10 -4.13
C LYS A 11 -11.93 -4.65 -4.43
N VAL A 12 -11.28 -4.02 -5.42
CA VAL A 12 -11.55 -2.63 -5.82
C VAL A 12 -12.99 -2.47 -6.34
N MET A 13 -13.47 -3.42 -7.15
CA MET A 13 -14.86 -3.37 -7.65
C MET A 13 -15.92 -3.49 -6.55
N ARG A 14 -15.58 -4.07 -5.39
CA ARG A 14 -16.46 -4.18 -4.21
C ARG A 14 -16.34 -2.99 -3.26
N ALA A 15 -15.42 -2.07 -3.49
CA ALA A 15 -15.26 -0.90 -2.64
C ALA A 15 -16.57 -0.10 -2.59
N VAL A 16 -16.93 0.41 -1.41
CA VAL A 16 -18.18 1.16 -1.21
C VAL A 16 -18.08 2.49 -1.96
N SER A 17 -19.15 2.85 -2.67
CA SER A 17 -19.35 4.16 -3.31
C SER A 17 -20.80 4.60 -3.07
N ASP A 18 -21.12 5.86 -3.37
CA ASP A 18 -22.49 6.37 -3.32
C ASP A 18 -23.18 6.31 -4.71
N SER A 19 -24.33 6.97 -4.84
CA SER A 19 -25.11 7.08 -6.07
C SER A 19 -24.59 8.15 -7.05
N GLY A 20 -23.53 8.88 -6.69
CA GLY A 20 -23.01 10.01 -7.45
C GLY A 20 -23.58 11.35 -6.97
N PRO A 21 -22.95 12.47 -7.37
CA PRO A 21 -23.44 13.80 -7.02
C PRO A 21 -24.69 14.14 -7.81
N THR A 22 -25.67 14.75 -7.15
CA THR A 22 -26.95 15.20 -7.75
C THR A 22 -26.92 16.65 -8.19
N ALA A 23 -25.91 17.41 -7.76
CA ALA A 23 -25.67 18.78 -8.17
C ALA A 23 -24.17 19.05 -8.39
N PRO A 24 -23.81 19.91 -9.36
CA PRO A 24 -22.42 20.32 -9.54
C PRO A 24 -21.85 20.95 -8.27
N GLY A 25 -20.61 20.57 -7.91
CA GLY A 25 -19.93 21.09 -6.72
C GLY A 25 -20.42 20.53 -5.39
N GLN A 26 -21.26 19.48 -5.40
CA GLN A 26 -21.61 18.74 -4.19
C GLN A 26 -20.34 18.16 -3.54
N PRO A 27 -20.19 18.24 -2.20
CA PRO A 27 -19.06 17.62 -1.53
C PRO A 27 -19.11 16.09 -1.65
N LYS A 28 -17.93 15.48 -1.80
CA LYS A 28 -17.78 14.02 -1.83
C LYS A 28 -18.19 13.42 -0.49
N SER A 29 -18.94 12.32 -0.54
CA SER A 29 -19.17 11.50 0.66
C SER A 29 -17.86 10.83 1.09
N GLU A 30 -17.76 10.44 2.37
CA GLU A 30 -16.57 9.79 2.91
C GLU A 30 -16.09 8.56 2.10
N PRO A 31 -16.98 7.63 1.67
CA PRO A 31 -16.54 6.49 0.85
C PRO A 31 -15.99 6.90 -0.52
N VAL A 32 -16.56 7.95 -1.12
CA VAL A 32 -16.10 8.46 -2.42
C VAL A 32 -14.78 9.20 -2.28
N GLU A 33 -14.63 10.04 -1.26
CA GLU A 33 -13.37 10.70 -0.95
C GLU A 33 -12.25 9.68 -0.74
N ASN A 34 -12.53 8.55 -0.09
CA ASN A 34 -11.57 7.46 0.05
C ASN A 34 -11.15 6.86 -1.32
N LEU A 35 -12.07 6.69 -2.27
CA LEU A 35 -11.72 6.24 -3.63
C LEU A 35 -10.83 7.25 -4.36
N PHE A 36 -11.13 8.55 -4.24
CA PHE A 36 -10.30 9.60 -4.82
C PHE A 36 -8.93 9.72 -4.13
N ALA A 37 -8.85 9.51 -2.82
CA ALA A 37 -7.59 9.47 -2.09
C ALA A 37 -6.71 8.31 -2.56
N LEU A 38 -7.29 7.13 -2.77
CA LEU A 38 -6.57 6.01 -3.36
C LEU A 38 -6.11 6.32 -4.79
N MET A 39 -6.98 6.90 -5.61
CA MET A 39 -6.64 7.28 -6.98
C MET A 39 -5.46 8.26 -7.02
N ARG A 40 -5.45 9.29 -6.17
CA ARG A 40 -4.31 10.23 -6.06
C ARG A 40 -3.00 9.55 -5.64
N ALA A 41 -3.06 8.44 -4.92
CA ALA A 41 -1.87 7.73 -4.46
C ALA A 41 -1.27 6.79 -5.51
N VAL A 42 -2.05 6.34 -6.50
CA VAL A 42 -1.65 5.24 -7.41
C VAL A 42 -1.78 5.56 -8.89
N SER A 43 -2.65 6.50 -9.25
CA SER A 43 -2.95 6.86 -10.63
C SER A 43 -2.14 8.09 -11.06
N ALA A 44 -2.05 8.28 -12.38
CA ALA A 44 -1.53 9.51 -12.96
C ALA A 44 -2.44 10.72 -12.66
N GLU A 45 -1.85 11.92 -12.65
CA GLU A 45 -2.58 13.16 -12.32
C GLU A 45 -3.71 13.44 -13.32
N GLU A 46 -3.52 13.08 -14.58
CA GLU A 46 -4.51 13.22 -15.65
C GLU A 46 -5.74 12.34 -15.39
N THR A 47 -5.52 11.12 -14.90
CA THR A 47 -6.61 10.19 -14.54
C THR A 47 -7.41 10.74 -13.37
N VAL A 48 -6.73 11.24 -12.33
CA VAL A 48 -7.40 11.87 -11.17
C VAL A 48 -8.22 13.06 -11.65
N THR A 49 -7.63 13.94 -12.45
CA THR A 49 -8.27 15.15 -12.95
C THR A 49 -9.50 14.83 -13.79
N PHE A 50 -9.42 13.81 -14.66
CA PHE A 50 -10.55 13.33 -15.43
C PHE A 50 -11.72 12.94 -14.53
N PHE A 51 -11.50 12.11 -13.49
CA PHE A 51 -12.60 11.69 -12.61
C PHE A 51 -13.09 12.80 -11.67
N GLU A 52 -12.24 13.76 -11.29
CA GLU A 52 -12.65 14.96 -10.55
C GLU A 52 -13.60 15.84 -11.37
N GLU A 53 -13.31 16.01 -12.67
CA GLU A 53 -14.19 16.69 -13.60
C GLU A 53 -15.52 15.95 -13.81
N GLU A 54 -15.48 14.64 -14.04
CA GLU A 54 -16.68 13.83 -14.21
C GLU A 54 -17.56 13.82 -12.96
N TYR A 55 -16.94 13.87 -11.77
CA TYR A 55 -17.66 14.05 -10.51
C TYR A 55 -18.33 15.42 -10.49
N SER A 56 -17.60 16.49 -10.81
CA SER A 56 -18.11 17.87 -10.82
C SER A 56 -19.24 18.08 -11.82
N LYS A 57 -19.25 17.34 -12.95
CA LYS A 57 -20.28 17.38 -13.99
C LYS A 57 -21.48 16.45 -13.71
N CYS A 58 -21.49 15.73 -12.60
CA CYS A 58 -22.51 14.70 -12.28
C CYS A 58 -22.60 13.57 -13.33
N SER A 59 -21.53 13.34 -14.08
CA SER A 59 -21.44 12.30 -15.13
C SER A 59 -20.60 11.09 -14.72
N ILE A 60 -20.01 11.12 -13.52
CA ILE A 60 -19.13 10.07 -13.02
C ILE A 60 -19.80 8.69 -13.02
N ARG A 61 -19.06 7.71 -13.54
CA ARG A 61 -19.42 6.29 -13.49
C ARG A 61 -18.45 5.57 -12.58
N TYR A 62 -18.87 5.27 -11.34
CA TYR A 62 -18.00 4.58 -10.38
C TYR A 62 -17.54 3.20 -10.85
N GLY A 63 -18.32 2.52 -11.69
CA GLY A 63 -17.89 1.26 -12.29
C GLY A 63 -16.64 1.43 -13.15
N ASP A 64 -16.55 2.51 -13.92
CA ASP A 64 -15.41 2.78 -14.79
C ASP A 64 -14.23 3.36 -14.00
N MET A 65 -14.50 4.24 -13.03
CA MET A 65 -13.51 4.74 -12.07
C MET A 65 -12.82 3.59 -11.32
N LYS A 66 -13.59 2.63 -10.79
CA LYS A 66 -13.04 1.48 -10.05
C LYS A 66 -12.25 0.53 -10.94
N LYS A 67 -12.62 0.36 -12.21
CA LYS A 67 -11.83 -0.41 -13.17
C LYS A 67 -10.48 0.25 -13.42
N GLN A 68 -10.47 1.55 -13.69
CA GLN A 68 -9.22 2.28 -13.90
C GLN A 68 -8.32 2.22 -12.67
N LEU A 69 -8.88 2.50 -11.49
CA LEU A 69 -8.17 2.40 -10.22
C LEU A 69 -7.58 1.01 -9.99
N ALA A 70 -8.31 -0.05 -10.34
CA ALA A 70 -7.81 -1.42 -10.20
C ALA A 70 -6.60 -1.67 -11.09
N GLU A 71 -6.63 -1.24 -12.35
CA GLU A 71 -5.48 -1.41 -13.26
C GLU A 71 -4.27 -0.61 -12.79
N ASP A 72 -4.46 0.61 -12.29
CA ASP A 72 -3.37 1.43 -11.75
C ASP A 72 -2.73 0.78 -10.52
N ILE A 73 -3.53 0.21 -9.61
CA ILE A 73 -3.02 -0.56 -8.46
C ILE A 73 -2.28 -1.82 -8.93
N VAL A 74 -2.78 -2.53 -9.94
CA VAL A 74 -2.11 -3.71 -10.51
C VAL A 74 -0.76 -3.33 -11.10
N ALA A 75 -0.69 -2.25 -11.88
CA ALA A 75 0.55 -1.77 -12.48
C ALA A 75 1.56 -1.37 -11.41
N LEU A 76 1.12 -0.64 -10.38
CA LEU A 76 1.98 -0.21 -9.26
C LEU A 76 2.53 -1.40 -8.46
N THR A 77 1.70 -2.42 -8.23
CA THR A 77 2.06 -3.56 -7.38
C THR A 77 2.79 -4.68 -8.13
N ALA A 78 2.71 -4.73 -9.46
CA ALA A 78 3.38 -5.74 -10.29
C ALA A 78 4.88 -5.93 -9.97
N PRO A 79 5.75 -4.89 -9.98
CA PRO A 79 7.16 -5.07 -9.70
C PRO A 79 7.43 -5.53 -8.26
N ILE A 80 6.59 -5.15 -7.30
CA ILE A 80 6.70 -5.59 -5.91
C ILE A 80 6.35 -7.09 -5.81
N ARG A 81 5.29 -7.53 -6.48
CA ARG A 81 4.86 -8.93 -6.51
C ARG A 81 5.94 -9.80 -7.16
N GLU A 82 6.47 -9.39 -8.31
CA GLU A 82 7.58 -10.09 -8.97
C GLU A 82 8.77 -10.26 -8.03
N ARG A 83 9.14 -9.20 -7.30
CA ARG A 83 10.22 -9.28 -6.31
C ARG A 83 9.91 -10.25 -5.18
N ILE A 84 8.67 -10.31 -4.71
CA ILE A 84 8.24 -11.26 -3.69
C ILE A 84 8.36 -12.69 -4.22
N GLU A 85 7.87 -12.96 -5.42
CA GLU A 85 7.96 -14.26 -6.07
C GLU A 85 9.41 -14.70 -6.30
N GLU A 86 10.28 -13.81 -6.79
CA GLU A 86 11.73 -14.05 -6.92
C GLU A 86 12.38 -14.45 -5.59
N ASN A 87 12.02 -13.76 -4.50
CA ASN A 87 12.58 -14.05 -3.19
C ASN A 87 12.03 -15.37 -2.61
N LEU A 88 10.74 -15.66 -2.81
CA LEU A 88 10.13 -16.91 -2.38
C LEU A 88 10.71 -18.12 -3.13
N ALA A 89 11.09 -17.94 -4.40
CA ALA A 89 11.81 -18.95 -5.16
C ALA A 89 13.24 -19.21 -4.66
N ASN A 90 13.80 -18.34 -3.81
CA ASN A 90 15.14 -18.50 -3.23
C ASN A 90 15.13 -18.39 -1.69
N PRO A 91 14.61 -19.41 -0.99
CA PRO A 91 14.48 -19.40 0.47
C PRO A 91 15.84 -19.32 1.19
N GLU A 92 16.91 -19.85 0.61
CA GLU A 92 18.26 -19.77 1.17
C GLU A 92 18.79 -18.33 1.21
N ARG A 93 18.52 -17.54 0.18
CA ARG A 93 18.86 -16.12 0.16
C ARG A 93 18.12 -15.36 1.24
N LEU A 94 16.82 -15.63 1.42
CA LEU A 94 16.02 -15.04 2.50
C LEU A 94 16.58 -15.38 3.89
N SER A 95 16.89 -16.66 4.12
CA SER A 95 17.48 -17.12 5.39
C SER A 95 18.83 -16.45 5.68
N ARG A 96 19.70 -16.32 4.67
CA ARG A 96 20.98 -15.61 4.80
C ARG A 96 20.80 -14.13 5.16
N ILE A 97 19.89 -13.43 4.51
CA ILE A 97 19.59 -12.02 4.81
C ILE A 97 19.06 -11.89 6.24
N ALA A 98 18.15 -12.78 6.67
CA ALA A 98 17.63 -12.79 8.02
C ALA A 98 18.72 -13.05 9.08
N ALA A 99 19.63 -14.00 8.82
CA ALA A 99 20.74 -14.30 9.71
C ALA A 99 21.69 -13.10 9.89
N LEU A 100 22.04 -12.42 8.79
CA LEU A 100 22.86 -11.20 8.82
C LEU A 100 22.17 -10.05 9.58
N GLY A 101 20.86 -9.89 9.39
CA GLY A 101 20.06 -8.93 10.15
C GLY A 101 20.07 -9.24 11.66
N ALA A 102 19.89 -10.51 12.02
CA ALA A 102 19.92 -10.98 13.39
C ALA A 102 21.29 -10.80 14.05
N GLU A 103 22.39 -10.99 13.31
CA GLU A 103 23.74 -10.73 13.81
C GLU A 103 23.96 -9.24 14.10
N LYS A 104 23.61 -8.36 13.15
CA LYS A 104 23.71 -6.90 13.33
C LYS A 104 22.88 -6.41 14.51
N ALA A 105 21.66 -6.92 14.64
CA ALA A 105 20.76 -6.60 15.75
C ALA A 105 21.35 -7.08 17.09
N ARG A 106 21.88 -8.32 17.15
CA ARG A 106 22.52 -8.87 18.36
C ARG A 106 23.71 -8.04 18.81
N ARG A 107 24.55 -7.57 17.89
CA ARG A 107 25.68 -6.71 18.22
C ARG A 107 25.24 -5.42 18.91
N ARG A 108 24.28 -4.70 18.32
CA ARG A 108 23.71 -3.47 18.90
C ARG A 108 23.03 -3.74 20.24
N ALA A 109 22.26 -4.82 20.34
CA ALA A 109 21.59 -5.20 21.58
C ALA A 109 22.58 -5.51 22.72
N LYS A 110 23.73 -6.14 22.40
CA LYS A 110 24.79 -6.41 23.38
C LYS A 110 25.39 -5.12 23.94
N GLU A 111 25.65 -4.13 23.09
CA GLU A 111 26.14 -2.81 23.49
C GLU A 111 25.13 -2.11 24.41
N THR A 112 23.87 -2.03 23.99
CA THR A 112 22.80 -1.44 24.81
C THR A 112 22.61 -2.16 26.16
N LEU A 113 22.64 -3.50 26.15
CA LEU A 113 22.50 -4.29 27.37
C LEU A 113 23.68 -4.06 28.32
N GLN A 114 24.90 -3.90 27.80
CA GLN A 114 26.06 -3.59 28.62
C GLN A 114 25.91 -2.22 29.29
N LEU A 115 25.52 -1.19 28.53
CA LEU A 115 25.26 0.15 29.08
C LEU A 115 24.18 0.11 30.18
N ALA A 116 23.10 -0.64 29.95
CA ALA A 116 22.04 -0.82 30.94
C ALA A 116 22.56 -1.52 32.20
N LYS A 117 23.36 -2.58 32.06
CA LYS A 117 23.98 -3.31 33.18
C LYS A 117 24.92 -2.42 33.99
N ASP A 118 25.76 -1.62 33.32
CA ASP A 118 26.69 -0.69 33.96
C ASP A 118 25.94 0.38 34.76
N ALA A 119 24.87 0.94 34.19
CA ALA A 119 24.05 1.97 34.83
C ALA A 119 23.35 1.50 36.12
N ILE A 120 22.93 0.23 36.18
CA ILE A 120 22.27 -0.37 37.36
C ILE A 120 23.26 -1.12 38.29
N GLY A 121 24.56 -1.06 37.99
CA GLY A 121 25.61 -1.63 38.84
C GLY A 121 25.77 -3.16 38.75
N ILE A 122 25.16 -3.82 37.75
CA ILE A 122 25.38 -5.25 37.49
C ILE A 122 26.70 -5.40 36.74
N ARG A 123 27.79 -5.64 37.46
CA ARG A 123 29.07 -6.01 36.88
C ARG A 123 29.09 -7.50 36.56
N SER A 124 29.44 -7.86 35.32
CA SER A 124 29.80 -9.25 35.01
C SER A 124 31.06 -9.61 35.78
N LEU A 125 31.01 -10.70 36.56
CA LEU A 125 32.19 -11.38 37.12
C LEU A 125 33.16 -11.79 36.00
#